data_AF-A0A933WEX8-F1
#
_entry.id   AF-A0A933WEX8-F1
#
_cell.length_a   1.000
_cell.length_b   1.000
_cell.length_c   1.000
_cell.angle_alpha   90.00
_cell.angle_beta   90.00
_cell.angle_gamma   90.00
#
_symmetry.space_group_name_H-M   'P 1'
#
loop_
_entity.id
_entity.type
_entity.pdbx_description
1 polymer ?
#
loop_
_entity_poly.entity_id
_entity_poly.type
_entity_poly.pdbx_seq_one_letter_code
_entity_poly.pdbx_strand_id
1 'polypeptide(L)'
;MEVDSDIKIKDKGQGGVSALCCFRKKMTTILENINHFHLDAAENIIGFAIENSKQEADAKILTRASITSDEAEFYTYIEQVSNLFLNKMGIPINSVYVFLILIHKDLSADIYINEFRVMIDVCAKRDLKKGEPVRINDIADIRSLKFSDIKIVETDKIIFCFKVGWKFGLFFDLNRKELLDINAMYLDLGTLYRYLSFQDVYKVLEAKAQFEEMIKDGWFPFIELIGGEYKTLSEIYKNKFDFENRIIKLIGSFNMARIEKIKSKWWKKQIFKDKQQILQAGINALLNDNSEGYINCIKTLLTEIEGIIRFEYFNTTGKGKDVKIPELLKYIIEKGKTKSGSNYSLFLPLPFLSYLKDVVFARFDLETGDVGLSRHSSSHGVAKPDDYTKIKALQMILILDQIYFYI
;
A
#
# COMPACT_ATOMS: atom_id res chain seq x y z
N MET A 1 -11.84 14.05 -15.74
CA MET A 1 -11.29 15.17 -14.95
C MET A 1 -10.11 14.60 -14.17
N GLU A 2 -8.95 14.55 -14.81
CA GLU A 2 -7.71 14.01 -14.21
C GLU A 2 -7.18 15.02 -13.20
N VAL A 3 -6.99 14.58 -11.96
CA VAL A 3 -6.19 15.29 -10.98
C VAL A 3 -4.74 14.90 -11.28
N ASP A 4 -4.05 15.68 -12.11
CA ASP A 4 -2.60 15.57 -12.26
C ASP A 4 -1.94 16.09 -10.97
N SER A 5 -1.49 15.16 -10.15
CA SER A 5 -0.55 15.42 -9.06
C SER A 5 0.86 15.51 -9.63
N ASP A 6 1.41 16.72 -9.78
CA ASP A 6 2.83 16.89 -10.10
C ASP A 6 3.67 16.51 -8.87
N ILE A 7 4.24 15.30 -8.91
CA ILE A 7 5.08 14.74 -7.85
C ILE A 7 6.57 14.85 -8.26
N LYS A 8 7.38 15.68 -7.58
CA LYS A 8 8.81 15.89 -7.87
C LYS A 8 9.74 15.19 -6.88
N ILE A 9 10.63 14.33 -7.35
CA ILE A 9 11.48 13.51 -6.47
C ILE A 9 12.68 14.29 -5.90
N LYS A 10 13.01 14.07 -4.60
CA LYS A 10 14.30 14.38 -3.97
C LYS A 10 14.99 13.08 -3.53
N ASP A 11 16.24 12.91 -3.95
CA ASP A 11 17.06 11.74 -3.65
C ASP A 11 17.71 11.85 -2.26
N LYS A 12 17.56 10.81 -1.43
CA LYS A 12 18.38 10.57 -0.24
C LYS A 12 18.87 9.13 -0.34
N GLY A 13 20.19 8.96 -0.41
CA GLY A 13 20.84 7.66 -0.55
C GLY A 13 20.34 6.63 0.49
N GLN A 14 20.26 5.38 0.03
CA GLN A 14 19.68 4.18 0.65
C GLN A 14 18.15 4.04 0.53
N GLY A 15 17.70 3.62 -0.66
CA GLY A 15 16.53 2.76 -0.83
C GLY A 15 15.13 3.36 -0.70
N GLY A 16 14.99 4.68 -0.55
CA GLY A 16 13.70 5.39 -0.53
C GLY A 16 13.66 6.52 -1.56
N VAL A 17 12.58 6.62 -2.33
CA VAL A 17 12.35 7.72 -3.28
C VAL A 17 11.34 8.67 -2.62
N SER A 18 11.81 9.83 -2.15
CA SER A 18 10.92 10.85 -1.60
C SER A 18 10.31 11.66 -2.75
N ALA A 19 9.00 11.74 -2.80
CA ALA A 19 8.23 12.32 -3.89
C ALA A 19 7.45 13.56 -3.39
N LEU A 20 7.70 14.73 -3.99
CA LEU A 20 7.13 16.03 -3.59
C LEU A 20 5.86 16.29 -4.39
N CYS A 21 4.68 16.00 -3.84
CA CYS A 21 3.42 16.36 -4.49
C CYS A 21 3.16 17.87 -4.31
N CYS A 22 3.16 18.64 -5.40
CA CYS A 22 2.75 20.04 -5.39
C CYS A 22 1.36 20.16 -6.02
N PHE A 23 0.33 20.33 -5.21
CA PHE A 23 -0.96 20.81 -5.71
C PHE A 23 -0.81 22.27 -6.14
N ARG A 24 -0.91 22.55 -7.45
CA ARG A 24 -0.90 23.92 -7.96
C ARG A 24 -2.11 24.12 -8.86
N LYS A 25 -3.15 24.76 -8.33
CA LYS A 25 -4.29 25.22 -9.13
C LYS A 25 -4.13 26.73 -9.35
N LYS A 26 -3.89 27.14 -10.60
CA LYS A 26 -3.89 28.56 -10.96
C LYS A 26 -5.34 29.01 -11.11
N MET A 27 -5.92 29.57 -10.05
CA MET A 27 -7.18 30.30 -10.14
C MET A 27 -6.94 31.71 -9.63
N THR A 28 -6.87 32.64 -10.56
CA THR A 28 -6.63 34.06 -10.32
C THR A 28 -7.94 34.70 -9.86
N THR A 29 -8.11 34.88 -8.55
CA THR A 29 -8.98 35.92 -7.99
C THR A 29 -8.34 36.49 -6.75
N ILE A 30 -8.28 37.82 -6.69
CA ILE A 30 -7.60 38.64 -5.70
C ILE A 30 -8.32 38.53 -4.35
N LEU A 31 -7.96 37.52 -3.58
CA LEU A 31 -7.83 37.59 -2.12
C LEU A 31 -6.35 37.33 -1.89
N GLU A 32 -5.67 38.16 -1.10
CA GLU A 32 -4.33 37.81 -0.64
C GLU A 32 -4.43 36.43 0.01
N ASN A 33 -3.81 35.42 -0.61
CA ASN A 33 -3.88 34.02 -0.19
C ASN A 33 -3.17 33.86 1.16
N ILE A 34 -3.83 34.28 2.24
CA ILE A 34 -3.44 33.96 3.60
C ILE A 34 -3.80 32.49 3.79
N ASN A 35 -2.85 31.63 3.46
CA ASN A 35 -2.93 30.17 3.65
C ASN A 35 -2.37 29.74 5.01
N HIS A 36 -1.96 30.70 5.85
CA HIS A 36 -1.43 30.50 7.19
C HIS A 36 -1.96 31.59 8.14
N PHE A 37 -2.50 31.18 9.27
CA PHE A 37 -3.03 32.02 10.33
C PHE A 37 -2.35 31.68 11.64
N HIS A 38 -2.09 32.69 12.47
CA HIS A 38 -1.57 32.52 13.82
C HIS A 38 -2.62 32.96 14.84
N LEU A 39 -2.78 32.17 15.90
CA LEU A 39 -3.60 32.52 17.06
C LEU A 39 -2.69 32.61 18.29
N ASP A 40 -2.69 33.77 18.95
CA ASP A 40 -1.90 33.97 20.18
C ASP A 40 -2.39 33.07 21.33
N ALA A 41 -3.68 32.69 21.31
CA ALA A 41 -4.28 31.81 22.29
C ALA A 41 -5.39 30.94 21.65
N ALA A 42 -5.12 29.64 21.57
CA ALA A 42 -6.08 28.60 21.24
C ALA A 42 -6.70 27.99 22.50
N GLU A 43 -7.88 27.38 22.34
CA GLU A 43 -8.46 26.58 23.42
C GLU A 43 -7.54 25.39 23.75
N ASN A 44 -7.43 25.06 25.05
CA ASN A 44 -6.68 23.90 25.49
C ASN A 44 -7.48 22.61 25.25
N ILE A 45 -7.64 22.26 23.97
CA ILE A 45 -8.23 21.00 23.56
C ILE A 45 -7.31 19.84 23.96
N ILE A 46 -7.90 18.83 24.61
CA ILE A 46 -7.20 17.62 25.08
C ILE A 46 -7.68 16.35 24.37
N GLY A 47 -8.63 16.47 23.45
CA GLY A 47 -9.19 15.36 22.68
C GLY A 47 -10.70 15.53 22.45
N PHE A 48 -11.32 14.46 21.96
CA PHE A 48 -12.76 14.40 21.69
C PHE A 48 -13.44 13.44 22.67
N ALA A 49 -14.59 13.83 23.22
CA ALA A 49 -15.38 12.92 24.05
C ALA A 49 -15.91 11.75 23.21
N ILE A 50 -15.74 10.51 23.70
CA ILE A 50 -16.27 9.30 23.03
C ILE A 50 -17.49 8.70 23.74
N GLU A 51 -17.85 9.25 24.90
CA GLU A 51 -19.06 8.87 25.63
C GLU A 51 -19.64 10.10 26.32
N ASN A 52 -20.96 10.10 26.50
CA ASN A 52 -21.62 11.07 27.34
C ASN A 52 -21.35 10.70 28.80
N SER A 53 -21.00 11.69 29.62
CA SER A 53 -20.87 11.52 31.06
C SER A 53 -21.81 12.46 31.80
N LYS A 54 -22.22 12.04 33.00
CA LYS A 54 -22.98 12.91 33.91
C LYS A 54 -22.03 13.97 34.46
N GLN A 55 -22.60 15.09 34.91
CA GLN A 55 -21.85 16.09 35.64
C GLN A 55 -21.09 15.43 36.80
N GLU A 56 -19.81 15.75 36.96
CA GLU A 56 -18.89 15.20 37.98
C GLU A 56 -18.51 13.71 37.84
N ALA A 57 -18.92 13.03 36.77
CA ALA A 57 -18.44 11.70 36.45
C ALA A 57 -17.27 11.74 35.46
N ASP A 58 -16.41 10.71 35.51
CA ASP A 58 -15.32 10.55 34.55
C ASP A 58 -15.87 10.42 33.12
N ALA A 59 -15.16 10.99 32.15
CA ALA A 59 -15.48 10.87 30.73
C ALA A 59 -14.26 10.35 29.98
N LYS A 60 -14.45 9.40 29.07
CA LYS A 60 -13.38 8.99 28.16
C LYS A 60 -13.17 10.00 27.05
N ILE A 61 -11.90 10.31 26.84
CA ILE A 61 -11.44 11.26 25.83
C ILE A 61 -10.52 10.53 24.85
N LEU A 62 -10.82 10.66 23.56
CA LEU A 62 -9.97 10.22 22.48
C LEU A 62 -8.96 11.32 22.16
N THR A 63 -7.70 11.07 22.51
CA THR A 63 -6.60 12.04 22.35
C THR A 63 -5.88 11.88 21.01
N ARG A 64 -5.95 10.71 20.37
CA ARG A 64 -5.28 10.43 19.09
C ARG A 64 -6.15 9.53 18.22
N ALA A 65 -6.27 9.86 16.93
CA ALA A 65 -6.96 9.00 15.96
C ALA A 65 -6.48 9.25 14.52
N SER A 66 -6.67 8.23 13.67
CA SER A 66 -6.60 8.32 12.21
C SER A 66 -7.92 7.78 11.67
N ILE A 67 -8.75 8.63 11.08
CA ILE A 67 -10.09 8.26 10.60
C ILE A 67 -10.35 8.83 9.20
N THR A 68 -11.33 8.27 8.53
CA THR A 68 -11.74 8.68 7.18
C THR A 68 -13.17 9.20 7.15
N SER A 69 -13.53 9.91 6.09
CA SER A 69 -14.92 10.36 5.87
C SER A 69 -15.94 9.24 5.62
N ASP A 70 -15.51 7.97 5.62
CA ASP A 70 -16.40 6.81 5.61
C ASP A 70 -16.90 6.45 7.02
N GLU A 71 -16.25 6.97 8.06
CA GLU A 71 -16.62 6.78 9.47
C GLU A 71 -17.53 7.93 9.93
N ALA A 72 -18.55 7.62 10.74
CA ALA A 72 -19.54 8.62 11.16
C ALA A 72 -18.93 9.69 12.08
N GLU A 73 -17.97 9.28 12.91
CA GLU A 73 -17.23 10.08 13.86
C GLU A 73 -16.44 11.21 13.17
N PHE A 74 -16.06 11.04 11.91
CA PHE A 74 -15.39 12.06 11.12
C PHE A 74 -16.17 13.37 11.09
N TYR A 75 -17.49 13.30 10.86
CA TYR A 75 -18.34 14.48 10.74
C TYR A 75 -18.50 15.20 12.08
N THR A 76 -18.61 14.45 13.18
CA THR A 76 -18.64 15.00 14.53
C THR A 76 -17.35 15.74 14.86
N TYR A 77 -16.19 15.14 14.57
CA TYR A 77 -14.90 15.74 14.91
C TYR A 77 -14.58 16.94 14.02
N ILE A 78 -14.87 16.86 12.71
CA ILE A 78 -14.59 17.98 11.79
C ILE A 78 -15.45 19.21 12.11
N GLU A 79 -16.69 19.02 12.53
CA GLU A 79 -17.57 20.11 12.97
C GLU A 79 -17.01 20.81 14.22
N GLN A 80 -16.58 20.03 15.21
CA GLN A 80 -15.95 20.58 16.42
C GLN A 80 -14.65 21.33 16.10
N VAL A 81 -13.78 20.76 15.27
CA VAL A 81 -12.54 21.44 14.83
C VAL A 81 -12.87 22.73 14.08
N SER A 82 -13.86 22.71 13.21
CA SER A 82 -14.31 23.90 12.47
C SER A 82 -14.80 24.99 13.43
N ASN A 83 -15.63 24.65 14.40
CA ASN A 83 -16.16 25.59 15.38
C ASN A 83 -15.06 26.22 16.24
N LEU A 84 -14.05 25.43 16.62
CA LEU A 84 -12.96 25.87 17.48
C LEU A 84 -11.94 26.77 16.75
N PHE A 85 -11.63 26.47 15.49
CA PHE A 85 -10.54 27.14 14.77
C PHE A 85 -11.05 27.92 13.56
N LEU A 86 -11.67 27.25 12.58
CA LEU A 86 -11.99 27.85 11.27
C LEU A 86 -13.07 28.93 11.36
N ASN A 87 -14.17 28.64 12.07
CA ASN A 87 -15.31 29.55 12.20
C ASN A 87 -14.94 30.81 13.00
N LYS A 88 -14.09 30.69 14.03
CA LYS A 88 -13.60 31.84 14.80
C LYS A 88 -12.77 32.82 13.95
N MET A 89 -12.09 32.31 12.92
CA MET A 89 -11.33 33.12 11.97
C MET A 89 -12.18 33.60 10.78
N GLY A 90 -13.49 33.30 10.75
CA GLY A 90 -14.36 33.64 9.63
C GLY A 90 -14.08 32.86 8.34
N ILE A 91 -13.38 31.72 8.44
CA ILE A 91 -13.02 30.88 7.29
C ILE A 91 -14.21 29.98 6.94
N PRO A 92 -14.81 30.08 5.74
CA PRO A 92 -15.92 29.21 5.35
C PRO A 92 -15.43 27.78 5.15
N ILE A 93 -15.97 26.81 5.92
CA ILE A 93 -15.55 25.40 5.85
C ILE A 93 -15.59 24.80 4.44
N ASN A 94 -16.58 25.20 3.62
CA ASN A 94 -16.74 24.72 2.25
C ASN A 94 -15.61 25.16 1.30
N SER A 95 -14.79 26.14 1.71
CA SER A 95 -13.61 26.58 0.97
C SER A 95 -12.34 25.82 1.34
N VAL A 96 -12.39 24.97 2.37
CA VAL A 96 -11.24 24.26 2.93
C VAL A 96 -11.24 22.80 2.47
N TYR A 97 -10.23 22.39 1.71
CA TYR A 97 -10.06 21.00 1.26
C TYR A 97 -8.86 20.28 1.88
N VAL A 98 -7.99 21.03 2.56
CA VAL A 98 -6.89 20.53 3.39
C VAL A 98 -6.58 21.57 4.44
N PHE A 99 -6.30 21.13 5.67
CA PHE A 99 -5.78 22.00 6.71
C PHE A 99 -4.85 21.25 7.66
N LEU A 100 -3.89 21.98 8.23
CA LEU A 100 -3.03 21.54 9.31
C LEU A 100 -3.13 22.57 10.44
N ILE A 101 -3.45 22.11 11.64
CA ILE A 101 -3.45 22.92 12.87
C ILE A 101 -2.34 22.39 13.76
N LEU A 102 -1.43 23.26 14.16
CA LEU A 102 -0.41 22.99 15.16
C LEU A 102 -0.74 23.82 16.40
N ILE A 103 -0.88 23.17 17.55
CA ILE A 103 -1.11 23.83 18.83
C ILE A 103 0.17 23.68 19.65
N HIS A 104 0.81 24.81 19.94
CA HIS A 104 2.09 24.84 20.62
C HIS A 104 1.94 24.64 22.13
N LYS A 105 3.09 24.56 22.82
CA LYS A 105 3.15 24.35 24.27
C LYS A 105 2.53 25.51 25.06
N ASP A 106 2.68 26.73 24.56
CA ASP A 106 2.14 27.96 25.14
C ASP A 106 0.68 28.23 24.79
N LEU A 107 0.03 27.26 24.13
CA LEU A 107 -1.33 27.35 23.59
C LEU A 107 -1.51 28.36 22.46
N SER A 108 -0.45 28.93 21.90
CA SER A 108 -0.55 29.54 20.58
C SER A 108 -0.81 28.46 19.51
N ALA A 109 -1.34 28.85 18.36
CA ALA A 109 -1.60 27.91 17.28
C ALA A 109 -1.31 28.47 15.89
N ASP A 110 -0.73 27.64 15.03
CA ASP A 110 -0.58 27.90 13.60
C ASP A 110 -1.59 27.05 12.81
N ILE A 111 -2.39 27.70 11.97
CA ILE A 111 -3.35 27.05 11.08
C ILE A 111 -2.94 27.27 9.63
N TYR A 112 -2.66 26.19 8.92
CA TYR A 112 -2.38 26.18 7.49
C TYR A 112 -3.60 25.64 6.74
N ILE A 113 -4.02 26.30 5.66
CA ILE A 113 -5.17 25.87 4.84
C ILE A 113 -4.80 25.82 3.36
N ASN A 114 -5.41 24.88 2.64
CA ASN A 114 -5.44 24.76 1.18
C ASN A 114 -4.09 24.59 0.44
N GLU A 115 -3.18 25.55 0.53
CA GLU A 115 -1.91 25.55 -0.20
C GLU A 115 -0.71 25.56 0.76
N PHE A 116 -0.25 24.37 1.12
CA PHE A 116 1.06 24.15 1.76
C PHE A 116 1.70 22.86 1.25
N ARG A 117 3.01 22.73 1.37
CA ARG A 117 3.75 21.63 0.76
C ARG A 117 3.68 20.36 1.62
N VAL A 118 3.20 19.30 0.99
CA VAL A 118 3.18 17.94 1.54
C VAL A 118 4.11 17.06 0.72
N MET A 119 4.94 16.27 1.39
CA MET A 119 5.82 15.28 0.80
C MET A 119 5.33 13.89 1.12
N ILE A 120 5.36 13.00 0.12
CA ILE A 120 4.97 11.60 0.30
C ILE A 120 6.22 10.76 0.01
N ASP A 121 6.56 9.88 0.93
CA ASP A 121 7.62 8.89 0.74
C ASP A 121 7.02 7.62 0.15
N VAL A 122 7.51 7.22 -1.03
CA VAL A 122 6.94 6.09 -1.78
C VAL A 122 7.99 5.04 -2.10
N CYS A 123 7.56 3.79 -2.10
CA CYS A 123 8.29 2.71 -2.75
C CYS A 123 7.88 2.69 -4.23
N ALA A 124 8.81 2.92 -5.14
CA ALA A 124 8.51 2.88 -6.58
C ALA A 124 8.57 1.44 -7.14
N LYS A 125 7.71 1.12 -8.11
CA LYS A 125 7.74 -0.16 -8.83
C LYS A 125 8.85 -0.25 -9.86
N ARG A 126 9.33 0.90 -10.33
CA ARG A 126 10.34 1.07 -11.38
C ARG A 126 11.28 2.21 -11.04
N ASP A 127 12.35 2.35 -11.81
CA ASP A 127 13.20 3.53 -11.72
C ASP A 127 12.44 4.77 -12.23
N LEU A 128 12.58 5.87 -11.50
CA LEU A 128 11.97 7.16 -11.79
C LEU A 128 13.08 8.20 -11.96
N LYS A 129 12.94 9.09 -12.95
CA LYS A 129 13.89 10.18 -13.17
C LYS A 129 13.44 11.44 -12.43
N LYS A 130 14.40 12.27 -12.03
CA LYS A 130 14.09 13.58 -11.43
C LYS A 130 13.25 14.42 -12.40
N GLY A 131 12.13 14.95 -11.89
CA GLY A 131 11.19 15.77 -12.67
C GLY A 131 10.17 14.97 -13.47
N GLU A 132 10.26 13.64 -13.47
CA GLU A 132 9.25 12.77 -14.07
C GLU A 132 7.99 12.74 -13.19
N PRO A 133 6.77 12.85 -13.78
CA PRO A 133 5.54 12.65 -13.04
C PRO A 133 5.44 11.23 -12.48
N VAL A 134 5.06 11.11 -11.20
CA VAL A 134 4.80 9.82 -10.56
C VAL A 134 3.30 9.53 -10.63
N ARG A 135 2.93 8.39 -11.22
CA ARG A 135 1.54 7.95 -11.33
C ARG A 135 1.22 6.89 -10.28
N ILE A 136 -0.07 6.65 -10.02
CA ILE A 136 -0.50 5.60 -9.08
C ILE A 136 0.05 4.21 -9.45
N ASN A 137 0.16 3.92 -10.76
CA ASN A 137 0.71 2.65 -11.25
C ASN A 137 2.23 2.52 -11.02
N ASP A 138 2.92 3.61 -10.69
CA ASP A 138 4.36 3.61 -10.37
C ASP A 138 4.62 3.31 -8.89
N ILE A 139 3.58 3.29 -8.04
CA ILE A 139 3.70 3.18 -6.59
C ILE A 139 3.51 1.72 -6.16
N ALA A 140 4.52 1.15 -5.52
CA ALA A 140 4.47 -0.16 -4.86
C ALA A 140 3.92 -0.04 -3.43
N ASP A 141 4.26 1.05 -2.73
CA ASP A 141 3.78 1.35 -1.39
C ASP A 141 3.94 2.84 -1.07
N ILE A 142 3.17 3.35 -0.09
CA ILE A 142 3.33 4.68 0.47
C ILE A 142 3.76 4.51 1.93
N ARG A 143 4.93 5.03 2.31
CA ARG A 143 5.47 4.84 3.67
C ARG A 143 5.08 5.95 4.64
N SER A 144 5.24 7.20 4.23
CA SER A 144 5.01 8.34 5.12
C SER A 144 4.52 9.57 4.36
N LEU A 145 3.87 10.47 5.08
CA LEU A 145 3.47 11.80 4.62
C LEU A 145 4.06 12.83 5.58
N LYS A 146 4.72 13.85 5.03
CA LYS A 146 5.51 14.84 5.80
C LYS A 146 5.24 16.26 5.32
N PHE A 147 5.56 17.24 6.15
CA PHE A 147 5.52 18.66 5.78
C PHE A 147 6.96 19.17 5.62
N SER A 148 7.32 19.66 4.43
CA SER A 148 8.72 20.05 4.15
C SER A 148 9.07 21.42 4.70
N ASP A 149 8.09 22.32 4.71
CA ASP A 149 8.29 23.75 4.94
C ASP A 149 7.64 24.20 6.26
N ILE A 150 7.14 23.25 7.06
CA ILE A 150 6.45 23.50 8.34
C ILE A 150 7.24 22.80 9.44
N LYS A 151 7.68 23.57 10.42
CA LYS A 151 8.42 23.05 11.57
C LYS A 151 7.43 22.54 12.61
N ILE A 152 7.46 21.22 12.84
CA ILE A 152 6.73 20.56 13.92
C ILE A 152 7.75 20.15 14.97
N VAL A 153 7.47 20.43 16.25
CA VAL A 153 8.29 20.01 17.39
C VAL A 153 7.53 19.04 18.29
N GLU A 154 8.25 18.28 19.11
CA GLU A 154 7.68 17.22 19.95
C GLU A 154 6.68 17.73 21.00
N THR A 155 6.70 19.03 21.32
CA THR A 155 5.74 19.64 22.24
C THR A 155 4.43 20.06 21.56
N ASP A 156 4.38 20.07 20.23
CA ASP A 156 3.19 20.44 19.49
C ASP A 156 2.10 19.38 19.62
N LYS A 157 0.87 19.81 19.38
CA LYS A 157 -0.29 18.96 19.12
C LYS A 157 -0.80 19.27 17.74
N ILE A 158 -1.34 18.25 17.08
CA ILE A 158 -1.60 18.31 15.64
C ILE A 158 -3.03 17.87 15.33
N ILE A 159 -3.65 18.58 14.39
CA ILE A 159 -4.84 18.14 13.69
C ILE A 159 -4.58 18.35 12.21
N PHE A 160 -4.68 17.30 11.41
CA PHE A 160 -4.47 17.38 9.97
C PHE A 160 -5.62 16.71 9.24
N CYS A 161 -6.32 17.49 8.42
CA CYS A 161 -7.36 16.99 7.52
C CYS A 161 -6.93 17.21 6.09
N PHE A 162 -7.09 16.20 5.24
CA PHE A 162 -6.72 16.28 3.83
C PHE A 162 -7.67 15.47 2.96
N LYS A 163 -7.76 15.84 1.69
CA LYS A 163 -8.60 15.18 0.69
C LYS A 163 -7.78 14.31 -0.25
N VAL A 164 -8.28 13.11 -0.53
CA VAL A 164 -7.79 12.20 -1.58
C VAL A 164 -8.99 11.77 -2.42
N GLY A 165 -9.00 12.15 -3.70
CA GLY A 165 -10.16 11.92 -4.56
C GLY A 165 -11.41 12.61 -4.01
N TRP A 166 -12.43 11.82 -3.64
CA TRP A 166 -13.70 12.31 -3.07
C TRP A 166 -13.80 12.14 -1.55
N LYS A 167 -12.73 11.66 -0.90
CA LYS A 167 -12.75 11.30 0.52
C LYS A 167 -11.77 12.14 1.30
N PHE A 168 -12.01 12.23 2.60
CA PHE A 168 -11.14 12.93 3.52
C PHE A 168 -10.51 11.96 4.52
N GLY A 169 -9.28 12.26 4.91
CA GLY A 169 -8.61 11.68 6.06
C GLY A 169 -8.46 12.75 7.13
N LEU A 170 -8.77 12.41 8.37
CA LEU A 170 -8.51 13.21 9.55
C LEU A 170 -7.55 12.46 10.47
N PHE A 171 -6.45 13.10 10.79
CA PHE A 171 -5.51 12.66 11.82
C PHE A 171 -5.46 13.72 12.92
N PHE A 172 -5.39 13.28 14.18
CA PHE A 172 -5.03 14.16 15.27
C PHE A 172 -4.22 13.45 16.34
N ASP A 173 -3.34 14.20 17.00
CA ASP A 173 -2.73 13.84 18.28
C ASP A 173 -2.73 15.07 19.19
N LEU A 174 -3.57 14.99 20.21
CA LEU A 174 -3.88 16.01 21.21
C LEU A 174 -3.44 15.58 22.61
N ASN A 175 -2.66 14.49 22.74
CA ASN A 175 -2.24 13.99 24.04
C ASN A 175 -1.26 14.96 24.70
N ARG A 176 -1.69 15.66 25.75
CA ARG A 176 -0.85 16.62 26.49
C ARG A 176 0.10 15.96 27.49
N LYS A 177 -0.11 14.68 27.83
CA LYS A 177 0.72 13.96 28.81
C LYS A 177 2.02 13.45 28.19
N GLU A 178 2.05 13.28 26.87
CA GLU A 178 3.16 12.69 26.14
C GLU A 178 3.68 13.66 25.06
N LEU A 179 4.96 13.52 24.74
CA LEU A 179 5.56 14.20 23.60
C LEU A 179 5.06 13.55 22.30
N LEU A 180 4.86 14.38 21.28
CA LEU A 180 4.49 13.93 19.96
C LEU A 180 5.65 13.14 19.35
N ASP A 181 5.44 11.85 19.09
CA ASP A 181 6.34 11.08 18.24
C ASP A 181 6.11 11.48 16.77
N ILE A 182 6.96 12.41 16.30
CA ILE A 182 6.90 12.98 14.95
C ILE A 182 7.07 11.90 13.88
N ASN A 183 7.91 10.89 14.13
CA ASN A 183 8.16 9.85 13.14
C ASN A 183 6.95 8.91 13.04
N ALA A 184 6.41 8.47 14.17
CA ALA A 184 5.20 7.66 14.20
C ALA A 184 4.01 8.40 13.58
N MET A 185 3.85 9.69 13.88
CA MET A 185 2.85 10.56 13.24
C MET A 185 2.98 10.55 11.72
N TYR A 186 4.17 10.75 11.15
CA TYR A 186 4.35 10.74 9.70
C TYR A 186 4.05 9.39 9.04
N LEU A 187 4.30 8.27 9.75
CA LEU A 187 3.93 6.93 9.29
C LEU A 187 2.41 6.71 9.33
N ASP A 188 1.73 7.22 10.35
CA ASP A 188 0.27 7.16 10.45
C ASP A 188 -0.39 7.99 9.36
N LEU A 189 0.09 9.21 9.11
CA LEU A 189 -0.36 10.04 7.99
C LEU A 189 -0.13 9.35 6.64
N GLY A 190 1.03 8.69 6.47
CA GLY A 190 1.30 7.88 5.28
C GLY A 190 0.32 6.72 5.13
N THR A 191 0.00 6.03 6.23
CA THR A 191 -0.95 4.93 6.27
C THR A 191 -2.36 5.39 5.90
N LEU A 192 -2.82 6.52 6.46
CA LEU A 192 -4.13 7.09 6.15
C LEU A 192 -4.22 7.54 4.69
N TYR A 193 -3.18 8.21 4.18
CA TYR A 193 -3.11 8.63 2.78
C TYR A 193 -3.11 7.43 1.82
N ARG A 194 -2.35 6.37 2.17
CA ARG A 194 -2.30 5.11 1.42
C ARG A 194 -3.66 4.42 1.36
N TYR A 195 -4.35 4.32 2.50
CA TYR A 195 -5.68 3.73 2.58
C TYR A 195 -6.65 4.41 1.61
N LEU A 196 -6.69 5.74 1.64
CA LEU A 196 -7.56 6.52 0.75
C LEU A 196 -7.15 6.42 -0.73
N SER A 197 -5.84 6.42 -1.01
CA SER A 197 -5.31 6.37 -2.39
C SER A 197 -5.54 5.01 -3.07
N PHE A 198 -5.56 3.93 -2.28
CA PHE A 198 -5.68 2.55 -2.77
C PHE A 198 -6.88 1.84 -2.17
N GLN A 199 -7.96 2.58 -1.95
CA GLN A 199 -9.15 2.05 -1.28
C GLN A 199 -9.75 0.83 -2.02
N ASP A 200 -9.64 0.79 -3.35
CA ASP A 200 -10.07 -0.34 -4.17
C ASP A 200 -9.34 -1.65 -3.79
N VAL A 201 -8.13 -1.58 -3.22
CA VAL A 201 -7.41 -2.75 -2.69
C VAL A 201 -7.94 -3.13 -1.31
N TYR A 202 -8.00 -2.17 -0.38
CA TYR A 202 -8.40 -2.44 0.99
C TYR A 202 -9.85 -2.91 1.11
N LYS A 203 -10.77 -2.34 0.32
CA LYS A 203 -12.16 -2.77 0.29
C LYS A 203 -12.33 -4.22 -0.14
N VAL A 204 -11.50 -4.71 -1.07
CA VAL A 204 -11.56 -6.12 -1.47
C VAL A 204 -11.08 -7.00 -0.33
N LEU A 205 -9.98 -6.63 0.33
CA LEU A 205 -9.48 -7.37 1.50
C LEU A 205 -10.50 -7.42 2.65
N GLU A 206 -11.24 -6.33 2.86
CA GLU A 206 -12.33 -6.23 3.84
C GLU A 206 -13.57 -7.04 3.39
N ALA A 207 -13.84 -7.11 2.08
CA ALA A 207 -14.88 -7.93 1.46
C ALA A 207 -14.45 -9.41 1.35
N LYS A 208 -14.32 -10.08 2.50
CA LYS A 208 -13.79 -11.45 2.66
C LYS A 208 -14.21 -12.43 1.56
N ALA A 209 -15.49 -12.52 1.23
CA ALA A 209 -15.99 -13.47 0.23
C ALA A 209 -15.42 -13.23 -1.18
N GLN A 210 -15.33 -11.97 -1.61
CA GLN A 210 -14.73 -11.62 -2.91
C GLN A 210 -13.23 -11.94 -2.91
N PHE A 211 -12.54 -11.59 -1.82
CA PHE A 211 -11.11 -11.86 -1.69
C PHE A 211 -10.80 -13.36 -1.69
N GLU A 212 -11.55 -14.16 -0.92
CA GLU A 212 -11.41 -15.62 -0.86
C GLU A 212 -11.62 -16.26 -2.24
N GLU A 213 -12.61 -15.79 -3.01
CA GLU A 213 -12.84 -16.26 -4.38
C GLU A 213 -11.64 -15.94 -5.30
N MET A 214 -11.10 -14.72 -5.23
CA MET A 214 -9.90 -14.34 -5.99
C MET A 214 -8.70 -15.22 -5.63
N ILE A 215 -8.49 -15.48 -4.33
CA ILE A 215 -7.40 -16.31 -3.83
C ILE A 215 -7.53 -17.75 -4.32
N LYS A 216 -8.74 -18.31 -4.34
CA LYS A 216 -9.02 -19.65 -4.86
C LYS A 216 -8.61 -19.80 -6.33
N ASP A 217 -8.81 -18.75 -7.13
CA ASP A 217 -8.37 -18.71 -8.53
C ASP A 217 -6.88 -18.38 -8.69
N GLY A 218 -6.16 -18.20 -7.59
CA GLY A 218 -4.73 -17.89 -7.51
C GLY A 218 -4.40 -16.41 -7.68
N TRP A 219 -5.39 -15.53 -7.70
CA TRP A 219 -5.17 -14.09 -7.76
C TRP A 219 -4.91 -13.49 -6.39
N PHE A 220 -3.97 -12.57 -6.36
CA PHE A 220 -3.60 -11.76 -5.21
C PHE A 220 -3.47 -10.29 -5.65
N PRO A 221 -3.58 -9.29 -4.76
CA PRO A 221 -3.19 -7.91 -5.05
C PRO A 221 -1.67 -7.79 -5.18
N PHE A 222 -1.09 -8.45 -6.18
CA PHE A 222 0.33 -8.40 -6.47
C PHE A 222 0.75 -6.96 -6.76
N ILE A 223 1.93 -6.55 -6.29
CA ILE A 223 2.42 -5.18 -6.46
C ILE A 223 2.39 -4.74 -7.92
N GLU A 224 2.74 -5.62 -8.87
CA GLU A 224 2.67 -5.32 -10.30
C GLU A 224 1.25 -4.97 -10.77
N LEU A 225 0.20 -5.56 -10.17
CA LEU A 225 -1.21 -5.30 -10.50
C LEU A 225 -1.80 -4.07 -9.79
N ILE A 226 -1.31 -3.74 -8.59
CA ILE A 226 -1.89 -2.67 -7.75
C ILE A 226 -1.99 -1.36 -8.55
N GLY A 227 -3.15 -0.73 -8.55
CA GLY A 227 -3.48 0.41 -9.42
C GLY A 227 -4.62 0.07 -10.36
N GLY A 228 -4.53 0.50 -11.62
CA GLY A 228 -5.63 0.36 -12.59
C GLY A 228 -6.04 -1.09 -12.91
N GLU A 229 -5.09 -2.02 -12.89
CA GLU A 229 -5.33 -3.41 -13.28
C GLU A 229 -5.92 -4.24 -12.16
N TYR A 230 -5.46 -4.05 -10.93
CA TYR A 230 -6.11 -4.67 -9.79
C TYR A 230 -7.54 -4.17 -9.62
N LYS A 231 -7.80 -2.88 -9.89
CA LYS A 231 -9.17 -2.34 -9.95
C LYS A 231 -10.01 -3.07 -11.01
N THR A 232 -9.45 -3.27 -12.19
CA THR A 232 -10.11 -4.00 -13.27
C THR A 232 -10.40 -5.45 -12.85
N LEU A 233 -9.43 -6.13 -12.24
CA LEU A 233 -9.58 -7.49 -11.73
C LEU A 233 -10.65 -7.58 -10.65
N SER A 234 -10.63 -6.68 -9.66
CA SER A 234 -11.65 -6.60 -8.63
C SER A 234 -13.05 -6.44 -9.23
N GLU A 235 -13.23 -5.53 -10.19
CA GLU A 235 -14.52 -5.33 -10.87
C GLU A 235 -14.96 -6.53 -11.72
N ILE A 236 -14.03 -7.36 -12.19
CA ILE A 236 -14.37 -8.64 -12.86
C ILE A 236 -14.94 -9.64 -11.84
N TYR A 237 -14.39 -9.71 -10.63
CA TYR A 237 -14.91 -10.60 -9.57
C TYR A 237 -16.22 -10.10 -8.97
N LYS A 238 -16.35 -8.79 -8.79
CA LYS A 238 -17.58 -8.16 -8.31
C LYS A 238 -18.73 -8.30 -9.30
N ASN A 239 -18.44 -8.21 -10.60
CA ASN A 239 -19.42 -8.36 -11.66
C ASN A 239 -18.93 -9.40 -12.67
N LYS A 240 -19.49 -10.61 -12.59
CA LYS A 240 -19.13 -11.77 -13.41
C LYS A 240 -19.63 -11.72 -14.86
N PHE A 241 -20.22 -10.60 -15.31
CA PHE A 241 -20.55 -10.42 -16.71
C PHE A 241 -19.29 -10.50 -17.58
N ASP A 242 -19.34 -11.38 -18.59
CA ASP A 242 -18.26 -11.63 -19.56
C ASP A 242 -16.91 -11.95 -18.88
N PHE A 243 -16.97 -12.73 -17.79
CA PHE A 243 -15.83 -12.99 -16.91
C PHE A 243 -14.60 -13.50 -17.66
N GLU A 244 -14.75 -14.56 -18.46
CA GLU A 244 -13.63 -15.21 -19.16
C GLU A 244 -12.92 -14.26 -20.13
N ASN A 245 -13.68 -13.56 -20.99
CA ASN A 245 -13.09 -12.63 -21.96
C ASN A 245 -12.41 -11.43 -21.28
N ARG A 246 -12.98 -10.93 -20.17
CA ARG A 246 -12.36 -9.83 -19.41
C ARG A 246 -11.07 -10.28 -18.70
N ILE A 247 -11.02 -11.50 -18.17
CA ILE A 247 -9.79 -12.10 -17.63
C ILE A 247 -8.74 -12.28 -18.73
N ILE A 248 -9.13 -12.84 -19.90
CA ILE A 248 -8.24 -12.99 -21.06
C ILE A 248 -7.67 -11.65 -21.50
N LYS A 249 -8.50 -10.60 -21.56
CA LYS A 249 -8.07 -9.24 -21.90
C LYS A 249 -7.06 -8.69 -20.90
N LEU A 250 -7.28 -8.89 -19.59
CA LEU A 250 -6.34 -8.50 -18.55
C LEU A 250 -4.99 -9.21 -18.71
N ILE A 251 -5.00 -10.52 -18.92
CA ILE A 251 -3.79 -11.33 -19.14
C ILE A 251 -3.06 -10.89 -20.41
N GLY A 252 -3.79 -10.54 -21.48
CA GLY A 252 -3.23 -10.05 -22.73
C GLY A 252 -2.43 -8.75 -22.59
N SER A 253 -2.64 -7.98 -21.52
CA SER A 253 -1.81 -6.80 -21.20
C SER A 253 -0.38 -7.15 -20.77
N PHE A 254 -0.13 -8.39 -20.37
CA PHE A 254 1.20 -8.92 -20.01
C PHE A 254 1.95 -9.43 -21.23
N ASN A 255 2.14 -8.53 -22.20
CA ASN A 255 2.92 -8.80 -23.39
C ASN A 255 4.43 -8.87 -23.10
N MET A 256 5.20 -9.29 -24.11
CA MET A 256 6.67 -9.44 -24.00
C MET A 256 7.34 -8.18 -23.43
N ALA A 257 7.03 -7.00 -23.96
CA ALA A 257 7.65 -5.74 -23.49
C ALA A 257 7.39 -5.47 -22.01
N ARG A 258 6.21 -5.85 -21.49
CA ARG A 258 5.90 -5.74 -20.07
C ARG A 258 6.65 -6.78 -19.23
N ILE A 259 6.66 -8.04 -19.66
CA ILE A 259 7.40 -9.10 -18.96
C ILE A 259 8.91 -8.77 -18.89
N GLU A 260 9.48 -8.21 -19.96
CA GLU A 260 10.86 -7.71 -19.98
C GLU A 260 11.10 -6.64 -18.91
N LYS A 261 10.18 -5.68 -18.75
CA LYS A 261 10.26 -4.66 -17.71
C LYS A 261 10.25 -5.28 -16.31
N ILE A 262 9.36 -6.23 -16.06
CA ILE A 262 9.26 -6.93 -14.76
C ILE A 262 10.56 -7.65 -14.44
N LYS A 263 11.10 -8.46 -15.36
CA LYS A 263 12.30 -9.24 -15.06
C LYS A 263 13.58 -8.38 -15.01
N SER A 264 13.63 -7.27 -15.77
CA SER A 264 14.82 -6.40 -15.80
C SER A 264 15.17 -5.83 -14.42
N LYS A 265 14.16 -5.51 -13.59
CA LYS A 265 14.38 -5.07 -12.20
C LYS A 265 14.87 -6.22 -11.31
N TRP A 266 14.45 -7.46 -11.55
CA TRP A 266 14.90 -8.61 -10.75
C TRP A 266 16.42 -8.78 -10.81
N TRP A 267 17.02 -8.59 -11.99
CA TRP A 267 18.46 -8.77 -12.22
C TRP A 267 19.36 -7.78 -11.48
N LYS A 268 18.78 -6.74 -10.88
CA LYS A 268 19.49 -5.81 -10.00
C LYS A 268 19.85 -6.43 -8.65
N LYS A 269 19.19 -7.53 -8.26
CA LYS A 269 19.46 -8.25 -7.01
C LYS A 269 20.26 -9.50 -7.27
N GLN A 270 21.35 -9.66 -6.52
CA GLN A 270 22.28 -10.76 -6.72
C GLN A 270 21.58 -12.13 -6.65
N ILE A 271 20.67 -12.32 -5.70
CA ILE A 271 19.95 -13.59 -5.55
C ILE A 271 19.12 -14.00 -6.77
N PHE A 272 18.47 -13.04 -7.44
CA PHE A 272 17.75 -13.30 -8.69
C PHE A 272 18.71 -13.48 -9.85
N LYS A 273 19.80 -12.72 -9.86
CA LYS A 273 20.86 -12.81 -10.88
C LYS A 273 21.55 -14.17 -10.88
N ASP A 274 21.82 -14.74 -9.71
CA ASP A 274 22.40 -16.08 -9.56
C ASP A 274 21.49 -17.18 -10.14
N LYS A 275 20.18 -16.92 -10.15
CA LYS A 275 19.15 -17.79 -10.73
C LYS A 275 18.68 -17.36 -12.11
N GLN A 276 19.32 -16.36 -12.72
CA GLN A 276 18.81 -15.72 -13.93
C GLN A 276 18.58 -16.71 -15.06
N GLN A 277 19.49 -17.65 -15.29
CA GLN A 277 19.37 -18.60 -16.40
C GLN A 277 18.10 -19.47 -16.28
N ILE A 278 17.82 -20.02 -15.10
CA ILE A 278 16.66 -20.89 -14.88
C ILE A 278 15.36 -20.09 -14.86
N LEU A 279 15.36 -18.91 -14.23
CA LEU A 279 14.20 -18.01 -14.23
C LEU A 279 13.88 -17.55 -15.66
N GLN A 280 14.90 -17.22 -16.45
CA GLN A 280 14.73 -16.81 -17.85
C GLN A 280 14.18 -17.95 -18.70
N ALA A 281 14.58 -19.19 -18.46
CA ALA A 281 14.03 -20.36 -19.16
C ALA A 281 12.52 -20.50 -18.90
N GLY A 282 12.09 -20.40 -17.63
CA GLY A 282 10.66 -20.43 -17.28
C GLY A 282 9.87 -19.27 -17.90
N ILE A 283 10.42 -18.05 -17.86
CA ILE A 283 9.79 -16.87 -18.47
C ILE A 283 9.67 -17.01 -19.99
N ASN A 284 10.73 -17.47 -20.67
CA ASN A 284 10.71 -17.69 -22.11
C ASN A 284 9.65 -18.72 -22.50
N ALA A 285 9.45 -19.76 -21.66
CA ALA A 285 8.40 -20.74 -21.90
C ALA A 285 6.99 -20.11 -21.86
N LEU A 286 6.71 -19.16 -20.95
CA LEU A 286 5.45 -18.39 -20.99
C LEU A 286 5.32 -17.61 -22.31
N LEU A 287 6.39 -16.98 -22.77
CA LEU A 287 6.37 -16.13 -23.97
C LEU A 287 6.18 -16.90 -25.27
N ASN A 288 6.37 -18.22 -25.28
CA ASN A 288 6.01 -19.08 -26.42
C ASN A 288 4.49 -19.19 -26.62
N ASP A 289 3.70 -18.77 -25.64
CA ASP A 289 2.23 -18.62 -25.69
C ASP A 289 1.45 -19.88 -26.12
N ASN A 290 1.86 -21.05 -25.60
CA ASN A 290 1.22 -22.33 -25.86
C ASN A 290 1.18 -23.21 -24.59
N SER A 291 0.39 -24.30 -24.64
CA SER A 291 0.16 -25.19 -23.50
C SER A 291 1.45 -25.80 -22.93
N GLU A 292 2.37 -26.26 -23.79
CA GLU A 292 3.69 -26.79 -23.37
C GLU A 292 4.52 -25.70 -22.68
N GLY A 293 4.49 -24.48 -23.21
CA GLY A 293 5.13 -23.31 -22.63
C GLY A 293 4.61 -22.99 -21.24
N TYR A 294 3.29 -23.07 -21.01
CA TYR A 294 2.69 -22.84 -19.69
C TYR A 294 3.11 -23.92 -18.68
N ILE A 295 3.09 -25.20 -19.09
CA ILE A 295 3.56 -26.32 -18.27
C ILE A 295 5.01 -26.08 -17.84
N ASN A 296 5.89 -25.80 -18.81
CA ASN A 296 7.31 -25.59 -18.57
C ASN A 296 7.58 -24.36 -17.70
N CYS A 297 6.87 -23.25 -17.93
CA CYS A 297 6.94 -22.07 -17.08
C CYS A 297 6.60 -22.40 -15.63
N ILE A 298 5.45 -23.03 -15.39
CA ILE A 298 4.98 -23.38 -14.05
C ILE A 298 5.95 -24.36 -13.37
N LYS A 299 6.32 -25.45 -14.05
CA LYS A 299 7.25 -26.45 -13.51
C LYS A 299 8.60 -25.87 -13.13
N THR A 300 9.07 -24.87 -13.89
CA THR A 300 10.35 -24.21 -13.65
C THR A 300 10.24 -23.17 -12.53
N LEU A 301 9.29 -22.24 -12.61
CA LEU A 301 9.25 -21.09 -11.70
C LEU A 301 8.70 -21.44 -10.31
N LEU A 302 7.79 -22.41 -10.22
CA LEU A 302 7.13 -22.76 -8.95
C LEU A 302 8.11 -23.30 -7.90
N THR A 303 9.11 -24.09 -8.32
CA THR A 303 10.17 -24.58 -7.43
C THR A 303 11.18 -23.49 -7.10
N GLU A 304 11.46 -22.60 -8.03
CA GLU A 304 12.38 -21.48 -7.83
C GLU A 304 11.84 -20.41 -6.86
N ILE A 305 10.52 -20.28 -6.70
CA ILE A 305 9.92 -19.46 -5.62
C ILE A 305 10.46 -19.88 -4.25
N GLU A 306 10.43 -21.18 -3.93
CA GLU A 306 11.00 -21.69 -2.67
C GLU A 306 12.52 -21.51 -2.65
N GLY A 307 13.18 -21.80 -3.77
CA GLY A 307 14.63 -21.68 -3.92
C GLY A 307 15.14 -20.30 -3.56
N ILE A 308 14.54 -19.24 -4.11
CA ILE A 308 14.90 -17.85 -3.83
C ILE A 308 14.70 -17.52 -2.35
N ILE A 309 13.57 -17.90 -1.75
CA ILE A 309 13.33 -17.63 -0.32
C ILE A 309 14.39 -18.35 0.54
N ARG A 310 14.74 -19.59 0.19
CA ARG A 310 15.74 -20.39 0.90
C ARG A 310 17.14 -19.80 0.79
N PHE A 311 17.56 -19.36 -0.39
CA PHE A 311 18.87 -18.70 -0.57
C PHE A 311 18.93 -17.38 0.19
N GLU A 312 17.87 -16.57 0.17
CA GLU A 312 17.83 -15.31 0.91
C GLU A 312 17.88 -15.56 2.42
N TYR A 313 17.18 -16.59 2.89
CA TYR A 313 17.22 -17.03 4.29
C TYR A 313 18.63 -17.46 4.70
N PHE A 314 19.27 -18.30 3.89
CA PHE A 314 20.64 -18.76 4.15
C PHE A 314 21.64 -17.59 4.16
N ASN A 315 21.58 -16.69 3.17
CA ASN A 315 22.47 -15.54 3.07
C ASN A 315 22.34 -14.57 4.25
N THR A 316 21.13 -14.43 4.83
CA THR A 316 20.90 -13.53 5.97
C THR A 316 21.18 -14.20 7.32
N THR A 317 20.95 -15.50 7.47
CA THR A 317 20.97 -16.19 8.78
C THR A 317 22.13 -17.17 8.96
N GLY A 318 22.80 -17.57 7.88
CA GLY A 318 23.77 -18.67 7.86
C GLY A 318 23.15 -20.06 8.03
N LYS A 319 21.82 -20.18 8.19
CA LYS A 319 21.12 -21.46 8.41
C LYS A 319 20.58 -22.02 7.10
N GLY A 320 21.11 -23.16 6.67
CA GLY A 320 20.69 -23.83 5.44
C GLY A 320 20.20 -25.28 5.61
N LYS A 321 20.61 -25.94 6.70
CA LYS A 321 20.28 -27.35 6.97
C LYS A 321 18.95 -27.46 7.72
N ASP A 322 18.12 -28.43 7.35
CA ASP A 322 16.85 -28.79 8.02
C ASP A 322 15.80 -27.66 8.12
N VAL A 323 15.92 -26.63 7.27
CA VAL A 323 15.01 -25.47 7.25
C VAL A 323 13.66 -25.85 6.64
N LYS A 324 12.58 -25.66 7.42
CA LYS A 324 11.21 -26.02 7.04
C LYS A 324 10.48 -24.87 6.35
N ILE A 325 9.53 -25.18 5.48
CA ILE A 325 8.73 -24.18 4.74
C ILE A 325 8.08 -23.13 5.68
N PRO A 326 7.43 -23.49 6.81
CA PRO A 326 6.84 -22.48 7.70
C PRO A 326 7.84 -21.44 8.23
N GLU A 327 9.10 -21.83 8.42
CA GLU A 327 10.18 -20.94 8.85
C GLU A 327 10.58 -19.97 7.73
N LEU A 328 10.74 -20.48 6.50
CA LEU A 328 10.99 -19.67 5.31
C LEU A 328 9.87 -18.65 5.05
N LEU A 329 8.62 -19.08 5.20
CA LEU A 329 7.45 -18.21 5.05
C LEU A 329 7.43 -17.14 6.13
N LYS A 330 7.64 -17.49 7.40
CA LYS A 330 7.71 -16.48 8.47
C LYS A 330 8.81 -15.45 8.17
N TYR A 331 9.97 -15.91 7.74
CA TYR A 331 11.11 -15.05 7.42
C TYR A 331 10.80 -14.04 6.30
N ILE A 332 10.30 -14.49 5.14
CA ILE A 332 10.05 -13.59 4.02
C ILE A 332 8.98 -12.55 4.37
N ILE A 333 7.98 -12.93 5.17
CA ILE A 333 6.93 -12.02 5.63
C ILE A 333 7.47 -10.95 6.58
N GLU A 334 8.38 -11.30 7.49
CA GLU A 334 9.04 -10.32 8.36
C GLU A 334 9.96 -9.36 7.57
N LYS A 335 10.63 -9.84 6.51
CA LYS A 335 11.34 -8.95 5.56
C LYS A 335 10.37 -7.98 4.89
N GLY A 336 9.23 -8.47 4.40
CA GLY A 336 8.17 -7.65 3.82
C GLY A 336 7.68 -6.54 4.76
N LYS A 337 7.37 -6.89 6.02
CA LYS A 337 6.97 -5.93 7.06
C LYS A 337 8.05 -4.90 7.36
N THR A 338 9.29 -5.35 7.53
CA THR A 338 10.43 -4.47 7.81
C THR A 338 10.62 -3.47 6.67
N LYS A 339 10.51 -3.94 5.43
CA LYS A 339 10.71 -3.10 4.26
C LYS A 339 9.56 -2.14 4.01
N SER A 340 8.32 -2.51 4.32
CA SER A 340 7.20 -1.57 4.18
C SER A 340 7.05 -0.62 5.38
N GLY A 341 7.58 -1.00 6.54
CA GLY A 341 7.48 -0.23 7.78
C GLY A 341 6.07 -0.22 8.38
N SER A 342 5.13 -0.99 7.84
CA SER A 342 3.74 -1.06 8.31
C SER A 342 3.06 -2.38 7.96
N ASN A 343 2.31 -2.93 8.93
CA ASN A 343 1.46 -4.09 8.72
C ASN A 343 0.29 -3.80 7.75
N TYR A 344 -0.06 -2.53 7.55
CA TYR A 344 -1.14 -2.07 6.68
C TYR A 344 -0.64 -1.56 5.32
N SER A 345 0.58 -1.92 4.93
CA SER A 345 1.19 -1.57 3.64
C SER A 345 0.57 -2.27 2.45
N LEU A 346 0.79 -1.72 1.25
CA LEU A 346 0.40 -2.37 -0.01
C LEU A 346 1.24 -3.61 -0.36
N PHE A 347 2.26 -3.88 0.44
CA PHE A 347 2.98 -5.15 0.36
C PHE A 347 2.13 -6.30 0.87
N LEU A 348 1.15 -6.04 1.75
CA LEU A 348 0.21 -7.02 2.29
C LEU A 348 0.89 -8.28 2.88
N PRO A 349 1.85 -8.14 3.80
CA PRO A 349 2.63 -9.26 4.34
C PRO A 349 1.77 -10.37 4.96
N LEU A 350 0.74 -10.01 5.74
CA LEU A 350 -0.11 -11.02 6.36
C LEU A 350 -1.05 -11.71 5.34
N PRO A 351 -1.78 -10.99 4.47
CA PRO A 351 -2.54 -11.65 3.40
C PRO A 351 -1.67 -12.51 2.48
N PHE A 352 -0.45 -12.06 2.16
CA PHE A 352 0.46 -12.82 1.30
C PHE A 352 0.97 -14.09 1.98
N LEU A 353 1.13 -14.09 3.32
CA LEU A 353 1.45 -15.31 4.07
C LEU A 353 0.37 -16.39 3.86
N SER A 354 -0.90 -16.01 4.01
CA SER A 354 -2.02 -16.93 3.77
C SER A 354 -2.02 -17.39 2.32
N TYR A 355 -1.87 -16.48 1.36
CA TYR A 355 -1.76 -16.83 -0.06
C TYR A 355 -0.65 -17.86 -0.34
N LEU A 356 0.55 -17.66 0.21
CA LEU A 356 1.66 -18.61 0.03
C LEU A 356 1.33 -19.99 0.63
N LYS A 357 0.68 -20.04 1.79
CA LYS A 357 0.29 -21.31 2.43
C LYS A 357 -0.81 -22.03 1.67
N ASP A 358 -1.83 -21.30 1.27
CA ASP A 358 -3.09 -21.86 0.80
C ASP A 358 -3.11 -22.08 -0.72
N VAL A 359 -2.19 -21.44 -1.45
CA VAL A 359 -2.08 -21.55 -2.92
C VAL A 359 -0.74 -22.16 -3.33
N VAL A 360 0.38 -21.53 -2.94
CA VAL A 360 1.70 -21.93 -3.45
C VAL A 360 2.21 -23.21 -2.78
N PHE A 361 2.09 -23.31 -1.45
CA PHE A 361 2.55 -24.42 -0.63
C PHE A 361 1.39 -25.25 -0.06
N ALA A 362 0.24 -25.22 -0.74
CA ALA A 362 -0.92 -26.00 -0.37
C ALA A 362 -0.57 -27.49 -0.36
N ARG A 363 -1.05 -28.20 0.65
CA ARG A 363 -1.01 -29.67 0.68
C ARG A 363 -2.00 -30.21 -0.34
N PHE A 364 -1.77 -31.44 -0.78
CA PHE A 364 -2.71 -32.19 -1.59
C PHE A 364 -3.10 -33.47 -0.86
N ASP A 365 -4.23 -34.04 -1.24
CA ASP A 365 -4.77 -35.26 -0.67
C ASP A 365 -5.37 -36.15 -1.78
N LEU A 366 -4.81 -37.34 -1.95
CA LEU A 366 -5.23 -38.30 -2.96
C LEU A 366 -6.51 -39.05 -2.54
N GLU A 367 -6.79 -39.16 -1.24
CA GLU A 367 -7.99 -39.85 -0.73
C GLU A 367 -9.24 -39.04 -1.03
N THR A 368 -9.15 -37.71 -0.85
CA THR A 368 -10.26 -36.78 -1.13
C THR A 368 -10.26 -36.26 -2.57
N GLY A 369 -9.19 -36.50 -3.33
CA GLY A 369 -9.02 -36.00 -4.70
C GLY A 369 -8.63 -34.52 -4.79
N ASP A 370 -8.25 -33.90 -3.67
CA ASP A 370 -7.74 -32.53 -3.61
C ASP A 370 -6.30 -32.47 -4.12
N VAL A 371 -6.15 -32.35 -5.44
CA VAL A 371 -4.85 -32.31 -6.14
C VAL A 371 -4.63 -31.00 -6.90
N GLY A 372 -5.23 -29.90 -6.43
CA GLY A 372 -5.07 -28.58 -7.03
C GLY A 372 -3.60 -28.19 -7.19
N LEU A 373 -3.28 -27.42 -8.24
CA LEU A 373 -1.91 -27.00 -8.52
C LEU A 373 -1.30 -26.21 -7.37
N SER A 374 -0.25 -26.79 -6.78
CA SER A 374 0.62 -26.20 -5.79
C SER A 374 2.03 -26.70 -6.02
N ARG A 375 3.01 -26.14 -5.31
CA ARG A 375 4.40 -26.63 -5.31
C ARG A 375 4.45 -28.11 -4.98
N HIS A 376 3.67 -28.55 -3.99
CA HIS A 376 3.65 -29.95 -3.57
C HIS A 376 3.03 -30.85 -4.65
N SER A 377 1.81 -30.56 -5.12
CA SER A 377 1.15 -31.41 -6.11
C SER A 377 1.91 -31.45 -7.44
N SER A 378 2.50 -30.32 -7.86
CA SER A 378 3.31 -30.26 -9.06
C SER A 378 4.63 -31.04 -8.92
N SER A 379 5.34 -30.90 -7.80
CA SER A 379 6.63 -31.60 -7.59
C SER A 379 6.45 -33.11 -7.45
N HIS A 380 5.31 -33.55 -6.91
CA HIS A 380 4.97 -34.97 -6.77
C HIS A 380 4.26 -35.56 -8.00
N GLY A 381 4.02 -34.76 -9.05
CA GLY A 381 3.46 -35.23 -10.32
C GLY A 381 1.97 -35.56 -10.28
N VAL A 382 1.24 -35.05 -9.30
CA VAL A 382 -0.20 -35.34 -9.10
C VAL A 382 -1.13 -34.21 -9.56
N ALA A 383 -0.58 -33.02 -9.86
CA ALA A 383 -1.33 -31.91 -10.43
C ALA A 383 -1.84 -32.23 -11.85
N LYS A 384 -3.05 -31.80 -12.18
CA LYS A 384 -3.73 -32.17 -13.43
C LYS A 384 -3.22 -31.36 -14.62
N PRO A 385 -3.22 -31.89 -15.85
CA PRO A 385 -2.84 -31.15 -17.06
C PRO A 385 -3.61 -29.83 -17.23
N ASP A 386 -4.90 -29.82 -16.91
CA ASP A 386 -5.77 -28.64 -17.06
C ASP A 386 -5.41 -27.49 -16.11
N ASP A 387 -4.64 -27.75 -15.05
CA ASP A 387 -4.19 -26.71 -14.14
C ASP A 387 -3.06 -25.85 -14.73
N TYR A 388 -2.37 -26.33 -15.78
CA TYR A 388 -1.22 -25.65 -16.38
C TYR A 388 -1.66 -24.64 -17.45
N THR A 389 -2.29 -23.56 -16.98
CA THR A 389 -2.83 -22.49 -17.83
C THR A 389 -1.90 -21.29 -17.94
N LYS A 390 -2.12 -20.45 -18.96
CA LYS A 390 -1.48 -19.13 -19.09
C LYS A 390 -1.67 -18.27 -17.84
N ILE A 391 -2.85 -18.34 -17.20
CA ILE A 391 -3.17 -17.64 -15.95
C ILE A 391 -2.20 -18.05 -14.85
N LYS A 392 -2.10 -19.36 -14.59
CA LYS A 392 -1.24 -19.88 -13.53
C LYS A 392 0.24 -19.59 -13.82
N ALA A 393 0.66 -19.68 -15.08
CA ALA A 393 2.02 -19.33 -15.49
C ALA A 393 2.34 -17.84 -15.24
N LEU A 394 1.43 -16.92 -15.57
CA LEU A 394 1.59 -15.49 -15.24
C LEU A 394 1.62 -15.26 -13.72
N GLN A 395 0.76 -15.94 -12.96
CA GLN A 395 0.76 -15.84 -11.50
C GLN A 395 2.11 -16.22 -10.89
N MET A 396 2.84 -17.21 -11.44
CA MET A 396 4.20 -17.54 -10.96
C MET A 396 5.17 -16.36 -11.08
N ILE A 397 5.10 -15.60 -12.19
CA ILE A 397 5.90 -14.39 -12.39
C ILE A 397 5.50 -13.32 -11.38
N LEU A 398 4.20 -13.12 -11.16
CA LEU A 398 3.70 -12.11 -10.21
C LEU A 398 4.08 -12.45 -8.75
N ILE A 399 4.12 -13.73 -8.38
CA ILE A 399 4.59 -14.18 -7.06
C ILE A 399 6.08 -13.88 -6.88
N LEU A 400 6.91 -14.20 -7.88
CA LEU A 400 8.33 -13.87 -7.87
C LEU A 400 8.55 -12.35 -7.79
N ASP A 401 7.70 -11.57 -8.48
CA ASP A 401 7.74 -10.12 -8.41
C ASP A 401 7.41 -9.59 -7.01
N GLN A 402 6.37 -10.15 -6.38
CA GLN A 402 6.02 -9.83 -4.99
C GLN A 402 7.19 -10.10 -4.04
N ILE A 403 7.83 -11.27 -4.19
CA ILE A 403 9.00 -11.67 -3.38
C ILE A 403 10.18 -10.72 -3.65
N TYR A 404 10.40 -10.30 -4.89
CA TYR A 404 11.42 -9.30 -5.23
C TYR A 404 11.22 -8.01 -4.42
N PHE A 405 9.99 -7.57 -4.18
CA PHE A 405 9.73 -6.41 -3.34
C PHE A 405 9.94 -6.65 -1.85
N TYR A 406 9.90 -7.88 -1.34
CA TYR A 406 10.09 -8.18 0.08
C TYR A 406 11.56 -8.30 0.46
N ILE A 407 12.35 -8.92 -0.41
CA ILE A 407 13.82 -8.91 -0.35
C ILE A 407 14.30 -7.49 -0.64
#